data_AF-A0AAV4PLL2-F1
#
_entry.id   AF-A0AAV4PLL2-F1
#
_cell.length_a   1.000
_cell.length_b   1.000
_cell.length_c   1.000
_cell.angle_alpha   90.00
_cell.angle_beta   90.00
_cell.angle_gamma   90.00
#
_symmetry.space_group_name_H-M   'P 1'
#
loop_
_entity.id
_entity.type
_entity.pdbx_description
1 polymer ?
#
loop_
_entity_poly.entity_id
_entity_poly.type
_entity_poly.pdbx_seq_one_letter_code
_entity_poly.pdbx_strand_id
1 'polypeptide(L)'
;MSKERHFLALQIYNFFACVDKHGSHEAMCLWWRSIPDAFLTVEELNLTFSEALLAYKMISLERFYFRMVGEYNSVRKPRSLQHLCRVVIRNVLSNNHQLPGGIDRLGLPRLYVMFLKLETDFVVR
;
A
#
# COMPACT_ATOMS: atom_id res chain seq x y z
N MET A 1 14.85 -8.26 -4.72
CA MET A 1 13.40 -7.99 -4.89
C MET A 1 12.90 -8.65 -6.16
N SER A 2 11.67 -9.14 -6.22
CA SER A 2 11.09 -9.68 -7.47
C SER A 2 10.82 -8.56 -8.49
N LYS A 3 10.53 -8.92 -9.75
CA LYS A 3 10.23 -7.95 -10.82
C LYS A 3 8.93 -7.19 -10.53
N GLU A 4 7.93 -7.90 -10.03
CA GLU A 4 6.61 -7.36 -9.67
C GLU A 4 6.75 -6.33 -8.55
N ARG A 5 7.56 -6.62 -7.53
CA ARG A 5 7.82 -5.68 -6.44
C ARG A 5 8.61 -4.45 -6.91
N HIS A 6 9.54 -4.62 -7.85
CA HIS A 6 10.26 -3.49 -8.47
C HIS A 6 9.31 -2.60 -9.25
N PHE A 7 8.42 -3.20 -10.03
CA PHE A 7 7.41 -2.46 -10.79
C PHE A 7 6.50 -1.66 -9.85
N LEU A 8 6.06 -2.28 -8.74
CA LEU A 8 5.27 -1.60 -7.70
C LEU A 8 5.99 -0.38 -7.12
N ALA A 9 7.29 -0.51 -6.84
CA ALA A 9 8.12 0.59 -6.34
C ALA A 9 8.20 1.74 -7.36
N LEU A 10 8.42 1.42 -8.63
CA LEU A 10 8.44 2.41 -9.71
C LEU A 10 7.09 3.12 -9.88
N GLN A 11 5.97 2.40 -9.74
CA GLN A 11 4.64 3.02 -9.78
C GLN A 11 4.45 4.02 -8.64
N ILE A 12 4.88 3.68 -7.42
CA ILE A 12 4.85 4.60 -6.27
C ILE A 12 5.69 5.85 -6.54
N TYR A 13 6.90 5.67 -7.10
CA TYR A 13 7.74 6.81 -7.47
C TYR A 13 7.11 7.66 -8.57
N ASN A 14 6.48 7.05 -9.57
CA ASN A 14 5.78 7.79 -10.63
C ASN A 14 4.64 8.64 -10.06
N PHE A 15 3.87 8.08 -9.12
CA PHE A 15 2.88 8.86 -8.37
C PHE A 15 3.55 10.00 -7.61
N PHE A 16 4.60 9.74 -6.84
CA PHE A 16 5.34 10.78 -6.12
C PHE A 16 5.86 11.91 -7.03
N ALA A 17 6.32 11.58 -8.24
CA ALA A 17 6.92 12.53 -9.19
C ALA A 17 5.89 13.32 -10.01
N CYS A 18 4.77 12.68 -10.39
CA CYS A 18 3.75 13.28 -11.28
C CYS A 18 2.62 14.02 -10.55
N VAL A 19 2.51 13.82 -9.23
CA VAL A 19 1.40 14.35 -8.45
C VAL A 19 1.57 15.83 -8.15
N ASP A 20 0.62 16.62 -8.65
CA ASP A 20 0.32 17.95 -8.13
C ASP A 20 -0.41 17.82 -6.79
N LYS A 21 -0.09 18.67 -5.80
CA LYS A 21 -0.28 18.44 -4.35
C LYS A 21 -1.74 18.22 -3.88
N HIS A 22 -2.74 18.31 -4.75
CA HIS A 22 -4.15 18.48 -4.37
C HIS A 22 -5.11 17.36 -4.79
N GLY A 23 -4.80 16.50 -5.78
CA GLY A 23 -5.73 15.47 -6.29
C GLY A 23 -5.29 14.01 -6.09
N SER A 24 -4.18 13.79 -5.41
CA SER A 24 -3.42 12.54 -5.51
C SER A 24 -3.76 11.47 -4.49
N HIS A 25 -4.21 11.88 -3.30
CA HIS A 25 -4.43 10.94 -2.21
C HIS A 25 -5.59 9.98 -2.55
N GLU A 26 -6.72 10.49 -3.03
CA GLU A 26 -7.88 9.65 -3.39
C GLU A 26 -7.57 8.72 -4.57
N ALA A 27 -6.97 9.23 -5.63
CA ALA A 27 -6.56 8.43 -6.79
C ALA A 27 -5.60 7.31 -6.38
N MET A 28 -4.67 7.60 -5.47
CA MET A 28 -3.72 6.62 -4.97
C MET A 28 -4.36 5.62 -4.01
N CYS A 29 -5.31 6.04 -3.15
CA CYS A 29 -6.12 5.11 -2.36
C CYS A 29 -6.93 4.16 -3.25
N LEU A 30 -7.54 4.66 -4.33
CA LEU A 30 -8.27 3.83 -5.29
C LEU A 30 -7.36 2.84 -6.03
N TRP A 31 -6.19 3.30 -6.44
CA TRP A 31 -5.17 2.45 -7.05
C TRP A 31 -4.75 1.32 -6.10
N TRP A 32 -4.49 1.66 -4.83
CA TRP A 32 -4.08 0.68 -3.84
C TRP A 32 -5.18 -0.29 -3.42
N ARG A 33 -6.44 0.17 -3.39
CA ARG A 33 -7.63 -0.67 -3.23
C ARG A 33 -7.78 -1.73 -4.32
N SER A 34 -7.17 -1.50 -5.48
CA SER A 34 -7.21 -2.42 -6.63
C SER A 34 -6.04 -3.41 -6.66
N ILE A 35 -5.00 -3.22 -5.84
CA ILE A 35 -3.83 -4.08 -5.79
C ILE A 35 -3.92 -5.02 -4.58
N PRO A 36 -3.87 -6.35 -4.77
CA PRO A 36 -3.96 -7.29 -3.65
C PRO A 36 -2.64 -7.46 -2.89
N ASP A 37 -1.54 -6.91 -3.42
CA ASP A 37 -0.20 -7.11 -2.90
C ASP A 37 0.02 -6.50 -1.52
N ALA A 38 0.98 -7.09 -0.83
CA ALA A 38 1.50 -6.55 0.40
C ALA A 38 2.24 -5.23 0.15
N PHE A 39 2.01 -4.25 1.03
CA PHE A 39 2.77 -3.00 1.10
C PHE A 39 4.29 -3.25 1.00
N LEU A 40 4.98 -2.40 0.25
CA LEU A 40 6.44 -2.33 0.27
C LEU A 40 6.96 -1.92 1.64
N THR A 41 8.09 -2.50 2.04
CA THR A 41 8.83 -2.10 3.23
C THR A 41 9.75 -0.91 2.91
N VAL A 42 10.20 -0.22 3.96
CA VAL A 42 11.20 0.86 3.82
C VAL A 42 12.52 0.32 3.26
N GLU A 43 12.91 -0.89 3.63
CA GLU A 43 14.10 -1.56 3.07
C GLU A 43 13.95 -1.78 1.56
N GLU A 44 12.77 -2.19 1.09
CA GLU A 44 12.51 -2.38 -0.34
C GLU A 44 12.56 -1.06 -1.12
N LEU A 45 12.01 0.01 -0.56
CA LEU A 45 12.14 1.34 -1.15
C LEU A 45 13.62 1.77 -1.19
N ASN A 46 14.37 1.60 -0.10
CA ASN A 46 15.78 1.97 -0.04
C ASN A 46 16.63 1.15 -1.01
N LEU A 47 16.40 -0.16 -1.10
CA LEU A 47 17.10 -1.02 -2.06
C LEU A 47 16.80 -0.62 -3.50
N THR A 48 15.59 -0.10 -3.78
CA THR A 48 15.22 0.31 -5.14
C THR A 48 15.77 1.68 -5.51
N PHE A 49 15.84 2.62 -4.57
CA PHE A 49 16.07 4.04 -4.88
C PHE A 49 17.33 4.67 -4.26
N SER A 50 18.04 3.98 -3.36
CA SER A 50 19.20 4.57 -2.64
C SER A 50 20.31 5.07 -3.57
N GLU A 51 20.56 4.39 -4.69
CA GLU A 51 21.54 4.82 -5.69
C GLU A 51 20.98 5.83 -6.70
N ALA A 52 19.65 5.85 -6.89
CA ALA A 52 18.97 6.65 -7.90
C ALA A 52 18.51 8.02 -7.38
N LEU A 53 18.28 8.16 -6.07
CA LEU A 53 17.73 9.36 -5.45
C LEU A 53 18.69 9.97 -4.43
N LEU A 54 18.77 11.30 -4.43
CA LEU A 54 19.42 12.05 -3.35
C LEU A 54 18.68 11.81 -2.02
N ALA A 55 19.42 11.79 -0.90
CA ALA A 55 18.89 11.46 0.42
C ALA A 55 17.63 12.26 0.82
N TYR A 56 17.57 13.56 0.51
CA TYR A 56 16.41 14.39 0.82
C TYR A 56 15.15 13.99 0.01
N LYS A 57 15.33 13.53 -1.24
CA LYS A 57 14.22 13.03 -2.07
C LYS A 57 13.75 11.67 -1.54
N MET A 58 14.68 10.83 -1.11
CA MET A 58 14.35 9.54 -0.50
C MET A 58 13.49 9.72 0.75
N ILE A 59 13.88 10.61 1.67
CA ILE A 59 13.10 10.95 2.86
C ILE A 59 11.70 11.47 2.50
N SER A 60 11.60 12.27 1.43
CA SER A 60 10.32 12.81 0.95
C SER A 60 9.42 11.71 0.38
N LEU A 61 9.98 10.78 -0.39
CA LEU A 61 9.29 9.61 -0.93
C LEU A 61 8.79 8.69 0.19
N GLU A 62 9.64 8.37 1.17
CA GLU A 62 9.25 7.56 2.33
C GLU A 62 8.10 8.22 3.11
N ARG A 63 8.19 9.53 3.36
CA ARG A 63 7.13 10.27 4.04
C ARG A 63 5.83 10.30 3.24
N PHE A 64 5.91 10.47 1.93
CA PHE A 64 4.76 10.42 1.03
C PHE A 64 4.10 9.05 1.08
N TYR A 65 4.89 7.98 0.90
CA TYR A 65 4.40 6.61 0.97
C TYR A 65 3.81 6.27 2.34
N PHE A 66 4.42 6.72 3.43
CA PHE A 66 3.92 6.51 4.78
C PHE A 66 2.54 7.14 5.01
N ARG A 67 2.35 8.40 4.57
CA ARG A 67 1.04 9.07 4.69
C ARG A 67 -0.07 8.30 4.00
N MET A 68 0.26 7.57 2.93
CA MET A 68 -0.68 6.81 2.13
C MET A 68 -1.02 5.44 2.74
N VAL A 69 -0.02 4.77 3.29
CA VAL A 69 -0.15 3.38 3.78
C VAL A 69 -0.58 3.32 5.24
N GLY A 70 -0.25 4.32 6.05
CA GLY A 70 -0.56 4.37 7.48
C GLY A 70 0.17 3.32 8.35
N GLU A 71 0.78 2.30 7.76
CA GLU A 71 1.56 1.26 8.45
C GLU A 71 3.06 1.56 8.37
N TYR A 72 3.71 1.75 9.54
CA TYR A 72 5.16 1.85 9.68
C TYR A 72 5.76 0.49 10.07
N ASN A 73 6.49 -0.14 9.15
CA ASN A 73 7.31 -1.31 9.47
C ASN A 73 8.79 -0.97 9.23
N SER A 74 9.40 -0.25 10.18
CA SER A 74 10.84 0.07 10.13
C SER A 74 11.74 -1.04 10.63
N VAL A 75 11.20 -1.95 11.44
CA VAL A 75 11.98 -3.03 12.03
C VAL A 75 11.78 -4.26 11.18
N ARG A 76 12.85 -5.02 10.95
CA ARG A 76 12.90 -6.35 10.31
C ARG A 76 12.06 -7.38 11.09
N LYS A 77 10.76 -7.16 11.17
CA LYS A 77 9.79 -8.05 11.78
C LYS A 77 9.00 -8.72 10.67
N PRO A 78 8.71 -10.03 10.80
CA PRO A 78 7.71 -10.66 9.97
C PRO A 78 6.40 -9.86 10.00
N ARG A 79 5.72 -9.80 8.86
CA ARG A 79 4.40 -9.18 8.76
C ARG A 79 3.44 -9.86 9.74
N SER A 80 2.52 -9.08 10.32
CA SER A 80 1.51 -9.63 11.22
C SER A 80 0.62 -10.63 10.49
N LEU A 81 0.08 -11.60 11.23
CA LEU A 81 -0.90 -12.55 10.67
C LEU A 81 -2.08 -11.81 10.04
N GLN A 82 -2.54 -10.71 10.65
CA GLN A 82 -3.61 -9.88 10.08
C GLN A 82 -3.24 -9.35 8.70
N HIS A 83 -2.03 -8.82 8.52
CA HIS A 83 -1.55 -8.35 7.22
C HIS A 83 -1.50 -9.50 6.21
N LEU A 84 -1.01 -10.68 6.60
CA LEU A 84 -0.97 -11.86 5.73
C LEU A 84 -2.38 -12.30 5.32
N CYS A 85 -3.32 -12.37 6.27
CA CYS A 85 -4.73 -12.66 5.98
C CYS A 85 -5.32 -11.65 4.99
N ARG A 86 -5.05 -10.35 5.17
CA ARG A 86 -5.50 -9.30 4.25
C ARG A 86 -5.02 -9.56 2.82
N VAL A 87 -3.73 -9.86 2.66
CA VAL A 87 -3.12 -10.13 1.36
C VAL A 87 -3.73 -11.38 0.72
N VAL A 88 -3.89 -12.46 1.49
CA VAL A 88 -4.48 -13.72 0.98
C VAL A 88 -5.92 -13.50 0.51
N ILE A 89 -6.76 -12.86 1.33
CA ILE A 89 -8.16 -12.59 0.98
C ILE A 89 -8.24 -11.70 -0.26
N ARG A 90 -7.46 -10.61 -0.29
CA ARG A 90 -7.43 -9.69 -1.43
C ARG A 90 -6.92 -10.37 -2.69
N ASN A 91 -5.91 -11.25 -2.62
CA ASN A 91 -5.42 -12.01 -3.77
C ASN A 91 -6.50 -12.91 -4.36
N VAL A 92 -7.25 -13.63 -3.52
CA VAL A 92 -8.37 -14.46 -3.98
C VAL A 92 -9.42 -13.60 -4.69
N LEU A 93 -9.79 -12.45 -4.11
CA LEU A 93 -10.75 -11.54 -4.75
C LEU A 93 -10.20 -10.95 -6.06
N SER A 94 -8.92 -10.56 -6.10
CA SER A 94 -8.28 -10.00 -7.29
C SER A 94 -8.26 -11.00 -8.44
N ASN A 95 -7.88 -12.25 -8.16
CA ASN A 95 -7.84 -13.33 -9.14
C ASN A 95 -9.23 -13.66 -9.71
N ASN A 96 -10.29 -13.33 -8.97
CA ASN A 96 -11.67 -13.46 -9.41
C ASN A 96 -12.27 -12.15 -9.98
N HIS A 97 -11.47 -11.10 -10.19
CA HIS A 97 -11.91 -9.77 -10.65
C HIS A 97 -12.97 -9.13 -9.73
N GLN A 98 -12.87 -9.43 -8.44
CA GLN A 98 -13.80 -8.96 -7.41
C GLN A 98 -13.22 -7.84 -6.55
N LEU A 99 -11.99 -7.36 -6.77
CA LEU A 99 -11.51 -6.15 -6.11
C LEU A 99 -11.89 -4.88 -6.90
N PRO A 100 -12.21 -3.75 -6.22
CA PRO A 100 -12.38 -3.62 -4.77
C PRO A 100 -13.80 -3.99 -4.27
N GLY A 101 -14.81 -4.03 -5.15
CA GLY A 101 -16.23 -4.05 -4.76
C GLY A 101 -16.77 -5.37 -4.18
N GLY A 102 -16.05 -6.48 -4.36
CA GLY A 102 -16.43 -7.80 -3.87
C GLY A 102 -16.22 -8.00 -2.38
N ILE A 103 -15.46 -7.13 -1.72
CA ILE A 103 -15.25 -7.18 -0.26
C ILE A 103 -16.58 -7.04 0.49
N ASP A 104 -17.48 -6.17 0.01
CA ASP A 104 -18.80 -5.94 0.62
C ASP A 104 -19.70 -7.18 0.60
N ARG A 105 -19.42 -8.13 -0.29
CA ARG A 105 -20.21 -9.35 -0.48
C ARG A 105 -19.77 -10.50 0.44
N LEU A 106 -18.72 -10.31 1.25
CA LEU A 106 -18.18 -11.35 2.14
C LEU A 106 -19.01 -11.55 3.41
N GLY A 107 -19.96 -10.65 3.72
CA GLY A 107 -20.77 -10.74 4.94
C GLY A 107 -19.99 -10.57 6.24
N LEU A 108 -18.82 -9.94 6.19
CA LEU A 108 -17.95 -9.74 7.36
C LEU A 108 -18.42 -8.55 8.22
N PRO A 109 -18.11 -8.55 9.53
CA PRO A 109 -18.28 -7.36 10.37
C PRO A 109 -17.58 -6.12 9.77
N ARG A 110 -18.18 -4.94 9.98
CA ARG A 110 -17.75 -3.66 9.40
C ARG A 110 -16.25 -3.38 9.56
N LEU A 111 -15.69 -3.64 10.74
CA LEU A 111 -14.26 -3.42 11.02
C LEU A 111 -13.35 -4.24 10.09
N TYR A 112 -13.73 -5.49 9.77
CA TYR A 112 -12.96 -6.32 8.86
C TYR A 112 -13.14 -5.90 7.40
N VAL A 113 -14.34 -5.43 7.02
CA VAL A 113 -14.57 -4.86 5.68
C VAL A 113 -13.67 -3.65 5.46
N MET A 114 -13.65 -2.70 6.40
CA MET A 114 -12.81 -1.51 6.32
C MET A 114 -11.32 -1.86 6.28
N PHE A 115 -10.89 -2.80 7.14
CA PHE A 115 -9.53 -3.34 7.13
C PHE A 115 -9.13 -3.93 5.77
N LEU A 116 -9.99 -4.73 5.14
CA LEU A 116 -9.74 -5.33 3.82
C LEU A 116 -9.77 -4.30 2.69
N LYS A 117 -10.61 -3.26 2.81
CA LYS A 117 -10.70 -2.14 1.87
C LYS A 117 -9.57 -1.13 2.00
N LEU A 118 -8.69 -1.29 2.98
CA LEU A 118 -7.67 -0.28 3.29
C LEU A 118 -8.33 1.09 3.59
N GLU A 119 -9.53 1.04 4.16
CA GLU A 119 -10.23 2.20 4.70
C GLU A 119 -9.78 2.32 6.15
N THR A 120 -8.91 3.29 6.42
CA THR A 120 -8.54 3.61 7.80
C THR A 120 -9.79 4.06 8.55
N ASP A 121 -10.05 3.44 9.70
CA ASP A 121 -10.82 4.09 10.75
C ASP A 121 -10.04 5.36 11.14
N PHE A 122 -10.58 6.55 10.86
CA PHE A 122 -10.19 7.77 11.58
C PHE A 122 -10.68 7.66 13.03
N VAL A 123 -10.18 6.68 13.79
CA VAL A 123 -10.30 6.69 15.24
C VAL A 123 -8.97 7.21 15.77
N VAL A 124 -8.96 8.54 15.91
CA VAL A 124 -8.07 9.28 16.80
C VAL A 124 -7.99 8.56 18.14
N ARG A 125 -6.79 8.18 18.55
CA ARG A 125 -6.38 8.14 19.96
C ARG A 125 -4.95 8.64 20.07
#